data_AF-A0AAW2JUB6-F1
#
_entry.id   AF-A0AAW2JUB6-F1
#
_cell.length_a   1.000
_cell.length_b   1.000
_cell.length_c   1.000
_cell.angle_alpha   90.00
_cell.angle_beta   90.00
_cell.angle_gamma   90.00
#
_symmetry.space_group_name_H-M   'P 1'
#
loop_
_entity.id
_entity.type
_entity.pdbx_description
1 polymer ?
#
loop_
_entity_poly.entity_id
_entity_poly.type
_entity_poly.pdbx_seq_one_letter_code
_entity_poly.pdbx_strand_id
1 'polypeptide(L)'
;MTWRACHQIEEGSVCHPSDAEVRHFDQSYLDFAVEPHNVRLTLWTNGFAPHGYGRIYSCWPVILTPYNLPPGMCMKPEYLFLTLVIPGLSSPKRRIDVYLESLIEELLQLWHVGVLTHGHATNQAFMMRATLMWTVNYLSTYGMASGWSTTGIMGCPVCMEDTRASHQQHGRKACYFDCHRQLLSHDHPYRRNKRPFTKNR
;
A
#
# COMPACT_ATOMS: atom_id res chain seq x y z
N MET A 1 9.78 -15.58 12.33
CA MET A 1 8.81 -14.56 11.87
C MET A 1 7.50 -14.63 12.65
N THR A 2 7.58 -14.70 13.99
CA THR A 2 6.41 -14.87 14.88
C THR A 2 6.21 -13.68 15.80
N TRP A 3 7.05 -12.63 15.69
CA TRP A 3 7.00 -11.46 16.58
C TRP A 3 5.59 -10.91 16.71
N ARG A 4 4.88 -10.80 15.59
CA ARG A 4 3.50 -10.32 15.54
C ARG A 4 2.50 -11.18 16.31
N ALA A 5 2.69 -12.50 16.37
CA ALA A 5 1.84 -13.39 17.19
C ALA A 5 2.15 -13.29 18.68
N CYS A 6 3.40 -12.94 19.03
CA CYS A 6 3.85 -12.79 20.42
C CYS A 6 3.72 -11.35 20.95
N HIS A 7 3.45 -10.37 20.08
CA HIS A 7 3.37 -8.97 20.46
C HIS A 7 2.10 -8.71 21.27
N GLN A 8 2.27 -8.21 22.50
CA GLN A 8 1.17 -7.76 23.34
C GLN A 8 0.77 -6.34 22.96
N ILE A 9 -0.53 -6.13 22.82
CA ILE A 9 -1.14 -4.85 22.46
C ILE A 9 -1.73 -4.24 23.73
N GLU A 10 -1.46 -2.97 24.01
CA GLU A 10 -2.18 -2.23 25.04
C GLU A 10 -3.60 -1.90 24.54
N GLU A 11 -4.62 -2.15 25.35
CA GLU A 11 -6.00 -1.87 24.95
C GLU A 11 -6.18 -0.38 24.61
N GLY A 12 -6.67 -0.11 23.39
CA GLY A 12 -6.98 1.24 22.92
C GLY A 12 -5.83 1.96 22.21
N SER A 13 -4.65 1.37 22.06
CA SER A 13 -3.55 1.93 21.27
C SER A 13 -3.29 1.14 19.98
N VAL A 14 -2.93 1.87 18.92
CA VAL A 14 -2.46 1.32 17.65
C VAL A 14 -1.05 1.85 17.46
N CYS A 15 -0.04 1.02 17.72
CA CYS A 15 1.38 1.38 17.63
C CYS A 15 2.03 0.81 16.37
N HIS A 16 1.40 -0.17 15.74
CA HIS A 16 1.85 -0.85 14.54
C HIS A 16 0.66 -1.19 13.63
N PRO A 17 0.85 -1.31 12.30
CA PRO A 17 -0.18 -1.84 11.40
C PRO A 17 -0.71 -3.24 11.79
N SER A 18 0.07 -3.99 12.59
CA SER A 18 -0.36 -5.25 13.21
C SER A 18 -1.56 -5.11 14.13
N ASP A 19 -1.77 -3.92 14.72
CA ASP A 19 -2.73 -3.69 15.80
C ASP A 19 -4.12 -3.30 15.26
N ALA A 20 -4.21 -2.97 13.97
CA ALA A 20 -5.44 -2.56 13.28
C ALA A 20 -5.76 -3.49 12.09
N GLU A 21 -5.38 -3.10 10.87
CA GLU A 21 -5.75 -3.78 9.62
C GLU A 21 -5.39 -5.28 9.61
N VAL A 22 -4.21 -5.62 10.12
CA VAL A 22 -3.77 -7.01 10.22
C VAL A 22 -4.63 -7.83 11.19
N ARG A 23 -5.12 -7.22 12.27
CA ARG A 23 -6.02 -7.88 13.23
C ARG A 23 -7.37 -8.15 12.59
N HIS A 24 -7.91 -7.20 11.84
CA HIS A 24 -9.15 -7.38 11.09
C HIS A 24 -9.01 -8.48 10.02
N PHE A 25 -7.89 -8.50 9.30
CA PHE A 25 -7.58 -9.56 8.34
C PHE A 25 -7.58 -10.94 8.99
N ASP A 26 -6.92 -11.10 10.14
CA ASP A 26 -6.86 -12.39 10.83
C ASP A 26 -8.20 -12.88 11.35
N GLN A 27 -9.07 -11.96 11.77
CA GLN A 27 -10.45 -12.29 12.14
C GLN A 27 -11.26 -12.77 10.94
N SER A 28 -10.92 -12.29 9.74
CA SER A 28 -11.59 -12.65 8.49
C SER A 28 -11.04 -13.93 7.88
N TYR A 29 -9.76 -14.23 8.09
CA TYR A 29 -9.04 -15.39 7.53
C TYR A 29 -8.42 -16.24 8.65
N LEU A 30 -9.29 -16.89 9.44
CA LEU A 30 -8.88 -17.71 10.58
C LEU A 30 -7.99 -18.89 10.18
N ASP A 31 -8.24 -19.48 9.00
CA ASP A 31 -7.45 -20.56 8.41
C ASP A 31 -6.02 -20.13 8.09
N PHE A 32 -5.82 -18.85 7.76
CA PHE A 32 -4.49 -18.27 7.56
C PHE A 32 -3.87 -17.87 8.90
N ALA A 33 -4.67 -17.33 9.83
CA ALA A 33 -4.19 -16.82 11.11
C ALA A 33 -3.72 -17.93 12.08
N VAL A 34 -4.26 -19.15 11.95
CA VAL A 34 -3.93 -20.29 12.83
C VAL A 34 -2.44 -20.64 12.80
N GLU A 35 -1.78 -20.45 11.66
CA GLU A 35 -0.34 -20.68 11.52
C GLU A 35 0.41 -19.35 11.72
N PRO A 36 1.02 -19.10 12.90
CA PRO A 36 1.68 -17.83 13.21
C PRO A 36 2.91 -17.55 12.33
N HIS A 37 3.44 -18.55 11.65
CA HIS A 37 4.57 -18.40 10.72
C HIS A 37 4.14 -17.93 9.33
N ASN A 38 2.85 -17.88 9.03
CA ASN A 38 2.35 -17.34 7.76
C ASN A 38 2.73 -15.86 7.59
N VAL A 39 3.16 -15.51 6.38
CA VAL A 39 3.85 -14.25 6.10
C VAL A 39 2.88 -13.19 5.58
N ARG A 40 2.96 -11.99 6.14
CA ARG A 40 2.26 -10.79 5.70
C ARG A 40 3.26 -9.91 4.99
N LEU A 41 3.03 -9.71 3.69
CA LEU A 41 3.91 -8.98 2.80
C LEU A 41 3.33 -7.60 2.51
N THR A 42 4.22 -6.64 2.29
CA THR A 42 3.89 -5.34 1.73
C THR A 42 4.70 -5.10 0.48
N LEU A 43 4.07 -4.57 -0.56
CA LEU A 43 4.72 -4.31 -1.84
C LEU A 43 4.94 -2.81 -2.01
N TRP A 44 6.16 -2.44 -2.34
CA TRP A 44 6.57 -1.07 -2.58
C TRP A 44 7.03 -0.94 -4.02
N THR A 45 6.54 0.07 -4.73
CA THR A 45 7.11 0.43 -6.02
C THR A 45 7.06 1.92 -6.27
N ASN A 46 8.13 2.44 -6.88
CA ASN A 46 8.18 3.81 -7.34
C ASN A 46 9.25 3.99 -8.43
N GLY A 47 9.05 4.96 -9.31
CA GLY A 47 10.04 5.34 -10.31
C GLY A 47 11.09 6.30 -9.75
N PHE A 48 12.37 6.05 -10.06
CA PHE A 48 13.44 7.01 -9.86
C PHE A 48 14.38 7.09 -11.06
N ALA A 49 15.13 8.19 -11.17
CA ALA A 49 16.11 8.42 -12.24
C ALA A 49 17.54 8.24 -11.70
N PRO A 50 18.19 7.07 -11.90
CA PRO A 50 19.50 6.78 -11.29
C PRO A 50 20.64 7.69 -11.75
N HIS A 51 20.54 8.30 -12.94
CA HIS A 51 21.63 9.11 -13.53
C HIS A 51 21.38 10.62 -13.48
N GLY A 52 20.47 11.08 -12.63
CA GLY A 52 20.16 12.50 -12.43
C GLY A 52 19.26 13.13 -13.50
N TYR A 53 18.98 14.43 -13.32
CA TYR A 53 18.13 15.22 -14.22
C TYR A 53 18.81 15.45 -15.57
N GLY A 54 18.17 15.03 -16.67
CA GLY A 54 18.62 15.31 -18.04
C GLY A 54 18.91 14.07 -18.91
N ARG A 55 18.99 12.87 -18.33
CA ARG A 55 19.02 11.62 -19.08
C ARG A 55 17.64 10.95 -19.08
N ILE A 56 17.21 10.46 -20.25
CA ILE A 56 15.93 9.77 -20.44
C ILE A 56 16.08 8.34 -19.90
N TYR A 57 16.00 8.17 -18.58
CA TYR A 57 16.03 6.86 -17.95
C TYR A 57 15.21 6.84 -16.66
N SER A 58 14.42 5.80 -16.49
CA SER A 58 13.57 5.53 -15.34
C SER A 58 13.83 4.10 -14.87
N CYS A 59 13.96 3.93 -13.57
CA CYS A 59 14.09 2.64 -12.90
C CYS A 59 12.95 2.47 -11.90
N TRP A 60 12.27 1.34 -11.94
CA TRP A 60 11.15 1.02 -11.06
C TRP A 60 11.46 -0.28 -10.31
N PRO A 61 12.05 -0.20 -9.10
CA PRO A 61 12.15 -1.35 -8.22
C PRO A 61 10.75 -1.74 -7.72
N VAL A 62 10.53 -3.04 -7.60
CA VAL A 62 9.43 -3.63 -6.83
C VAL A 62 10.07 -4.34 -5.65
N ILE A 63 9.67 -3.95 -4.45
CA ILE A 63 10.25 -4.42 -3.20
C ILE A 63 9.14 -5.07 -2.38
N LEU A 64 9.39 -6.30 -1.92
CA LEU A 64 8.56 -6.94 -0.90
C LEU A 64 9.23 -6.83 0.47
N THR A 65 8.40 -6.61 1.49
CA THR A 65 8.85 -6.54 2.87
C THR A 65 7.95 -7.40 3.76
N PRO A 66 8.50 -8.29 4.59
CA PRO A 66 7.73 -9.08 5.54
C PRO A 66 7.40 -8.25 6.78
N TYR A 67 6.11 -7.98 6.99
CA TYR A 67 5.60 -7.23 8.14
C TYR A 67 5.43 -8.09 9.41
N ASN A 68 5.86 -9.35 9.38
CA ASN A 68 5.94 -10.22 10.56
C ASN A 68 7.07 -9.80 11.53
N LEU A 69 7.99 -8.95 11.09
CA LEU A 69 9.12 -8.45 11.87
C LEU A 69 8.70 -7.24 12.72
N PRO A 70 9.37 -6.99 13.85
CA PRO A 70 9.12 -5.78 14.64
C PRO A 70 9.39 -4.51 13.83
N PRO A 71 8.72 -3.38 14.15
CA PRO A 71 8.87 -2.11 13.42
C PRO A 71 10.32 -1.63 13.28
N GLY A 72 11.16 -1.87 14.30
CA GLY A 72 12.59 -1.53 14.25
C GLY A 72 13.43 -2.40 13.31
N MET A 73 12.86 -3.48 12.76
CA MET A 73 13.53 -4.40 11.84
C MET A 73 12.89 -4.41 10.45
N CYS A 74 11.55 -4.37 10.34
CA CYS A 74 10.87 -4.60 9.06
C CYS A 74 11.31 -3.65 7.95
N MET A 75 11.71 -2.42 8.27
CA MET A 75 12.17 -1.43 7.28
C MET A 75 13.69 -1.43 7.04
N LYS A 76 14.46 -2.34 7.65
CA LYS A 76 15.91 -2.39 7.43
C LYS A 76 16.24 -3.03 6.08
N PRO A 77 17.33 -2.59 5.40
CA PRO A 77 17.69 -3.08 4.06
C PRO A 77 17.82 -4.60 3.95
N GLU A 78 18.23 -5.29 5.01
CA GLU A 78 18.42 -6.75 5.03
C GLU A 78 17.09 -7.52 4.94
N TYR A 79 15.96 -6.86 5.18
CA TYR A 79 14.61 -7.42 5.10
C TYR A 79 13.79 -6.85 3.94
N LEU A 80 14.41 -6.08 3.05
CA LEU A 80 13.82 -5.59 1.82
C LEU A 80 14.19 -6.53 0.68
N PHE A 81 13.22 -7.27 0.16
CA PHE A 81 13.43 -8.16 -0.98
C PHE A 81 13.16 -7.41 -2.27
N LEU A 82 14.22 -7.05 -3.00
CA LEU A 82 14.09 -6.54 -4.36
C LEU A 82 13.65 -7.68 -5.28
N THR A 83 12.35 -7.77 -5.57
CA THR A 83 11.77 -8.86 -6.36
C THR A 83 11.89 -8.61 -7.85
N LEU A 84 11.78 -7.34 -8.27
CA LEU A 84 11.84 -6.97 -9.68
C LEU A 84 12.49 -5.60 -9.83
N VAL A 85 13.20 -5.43 -10.95
CA VAL A 85 13.67 -4.13 -11.43
C VAL A 85 13.14 -3.93 -12.84
N ILE A 86 12.35 -2.87 -13.05
CA ILE A 86 11.83 -2.51 -14.37
C ILE A 86 12.60 -1.27 -14.86
N PRO A 87 13.67 -1.46 -15.64
CA PRO A 87 14.38 -0.35 -16.29
C PRO A 87 13.66 0.08 -17.57
N GLY A 88 13.76 1.36 -17.91
CA GLY A 88 13.27 1.84 -19.20
C GLY A 88 13.55 3.31 -19.44
N LEU A 89 13.40 3.75 -20.69
CA LEU A 89 13.49 5.17 -21.04
C LEU A 89 12.35 6.01 -20.41
N SER A 90 11.27 5.37 -19.99
CA SER A 90 10.11 6.04 -19.39
C SER A 90 9.42 5.14 -18.37
N SER A 91 8.49 5.72 -17.60
CA SER A 91 7.63 4.96 -16.69
C SER A 91 6.90 3.82 -17.41
N PRO A 92 6.72 2.65 -16.77
CA PRO A 92 6.01 1.52 -17.36
C PRO A 92 4.55 1.85 -17.67
N LYS A 93 3.94 2.81 -16.96
CA LYS A 93 2.55 3.23 -17.15
C LYS A 93 1.61 2.02 -17.17
N ARG A 94 0.85 1.86 -18.24
CA ARG A 94 -0.12 0.78 -18.46
C ARG A 94 0.51 -0.59 -18.66
N ARG A 95 1.84 -0.70 -18.80
CA ARG A 95 2.55 -1.98 -18.99
C ARG A 95 3.09 -2.54 -17.67
N ILE A 96 2.82 -1.88 -16.53
CA ILE A 96 3.33 -2.33 -15.23
C ILE A 96 2.77 -3.70 -14.84
N ASP A 97 1.54 -3.99 -15.26
CA ASP A 97 0.86 -5.28 -15.13
C ASP A 97 1.64 -6.44 -15.76
N VAL A 98 2.13 -6.27 -16.99
CA VAL A 98 2.93 -7.28 -17.70
C VAL A 98 4.21 -7.61 -16.91
N TYR A 99 4.84 -6.61 -16.31
CA TYR A 99 6.04 -6.83 -15.50
C TYR A 99 5.73 -7.49 -14.16
N LEU A 100 4.54 -7.26 -13.60
CA LEU A 100 4.12 -7.81 -12.32
C LEU A 100 3.51 -9.22 -12.43
N GLU A 101 3.23 -9.71 -13.63
CA GLU A 101 2.56 -11.00 -13.89
C GLU A 101 3.18 -12.15 -13.10
N SER A 102 4.48 -12.42 -13.26
CA SER A 102 5.16 -13.50 -12.55
C SER A 102 5.13 -13.34 -11.03
N LEU A 103 5.24 -12.10 -10.53
CA LEU A 103 5.14 -11.83 -9.10
C LEU A 103 3.73 -12.11 -8.56
N ILE A 104 2.70 -11.75 -9.33
CA ILE A 104 1.30 -12.01 -8.99
C ILE A 104 1.05 -13.52 -8.95
N GLU A 105 1.55 -14.28 -9.92
CA GLU A 105 1.43 -15.74 -9.95
C GLU A 105 2.07 -16.40 -8.71
N GLU A 106 3.29 -15.98 -8.33
CA GLU A 106 3.94 -16.49 -7.12
C GLU A 106 3.18 -16.13 -5.84
N LEU A 107 2.67 -14.89 -5.75
CA LEU A 107 1.84 -14.47 -4.62
C LEU A 107 0.54 -15.27 -4.52
N LEU A 108 -0.11 -15.56 -5.64
CA LEU A 108 -1.30 -16.41 -5.70
C LEU A 108 -0.97 -17.85 -5.30
N GLN A 109 0.17 -18.39 -5.73
CA GLN A 109 0.63 -19.72 -5.32
C GLN A 109 0.88 -19.76 -3.81
N LEU A 110 1.56 -18.76 -3.23
CA LEU A 110 1.79 -18.65 -1.80
C LEU A 110 0.49 -18.50 -1.00
N TRP A 111 -0.51 -17.83 -1.56
CA TRP A 111 -1.81 -17.66 -0.93
C TRP A 111 -2.66 -18.93 -0.96
N HIS A 112 -2.79 -19.59 -2.11
CA HIS A 112 -3.71 -20.72 -2.29
C HIS A 112 -3.10 -22.08 -1.92
N VAL A 113 -1.81 -22.28 -2.21
CA VAL A 113 -1.12 -23.56 -2.02
C VAL A 113 -0.17 -23.50 -0.82
N GLY A 114 0.61 -22.43 -0.73
CA GLY A 114 1.71 -22.33 0.21
C GLY A 114 2.94 -23.13 -0.21
N VAL A 115 3.97 -23.10 0.62
CA VAL A 115 5.26 -23.78 0.44
C VAL A 115 5.64 -24.51 1.72
N LEU A 116 6.00 -25.79 1.60
CA LEU A 116 6.55 -26.56 2.72
C LEU A 116 7.86 -25.91 3.17
N THR A 117 7.86 -25.41 4.41
CA THR A 117 8.95 -24.63 4.98
C THR A 117 9.36 -25.23 6.31
N HIS A 118 10.66 -25.15 6.64
CA HIS A 118 11.18 -25.65 7.90
C HIS A 118 11.35 -24.50 8.91
N GLY A 119 10.69 -24.61 10.06
CA GLY A 119 10.81 -23.65 11.14
C GLY A 119 12.11 -23.87 11.91
N HIS A 120 13.03 -22.89 11.87
CA HIS A 120 14.30 -23.01 12.61
C HIS A 120 14.10 -23.10 14.12
N ALA A 121 13.16 -22.33 14.68
CA ALA A 121 12.92 -22.30 16.12
C ALA A 121 12.18 -23.53 16.66
N THR A 122 11.25 -24.09 15.87
CA THR A 122 10.45 -25.26 16.24
C THR A 122 11.08 -26.57 15.76
N ASN A 123 12.05 -26.50 14.84
CA ASN A 123 12.63 -27.62 14.10
C ASN A 123 11.56 -28.53 13.45
N GLN A 124 10.46 -27.94 12.99
CA GLN A 124 9.33 -28.64 12.38
C GLN A 124 9.02 -28.06 11.01
N ALA A 125 8.61 -28.95 10.10
CA ALA A 125 8.07 -28.55 8.81
C ALA A 125 6.61 -28.09 8.97
N PHE A 126 6.26 -27.01 8.29
CA PHE A 126 4.90 -26.47 8.25
C PHE A 126 4.61 -25.95 6.84
N MET A 127 3.33 -25.83 6.51
CA MET A 127 2.92 -25.23 5.23
C MET A 127 2.87 -23.71 5.39
N MET A 128 3.88 -23.01 4.89
CA MET A 128 3.92 -21.55 4.94
C MET A 128 3.05 -20.98 3.81
N ARG A 129 2.08 -20.16 4.17
CA ARG A 129 1.35 -19.30 3.23
C ARG A 129 1.81 -17.86 3.37
N ALA A 130 1.64 -17.08 2.32
CA ALA A 130 1.88 -15.64 2.36
C ALA A 130 0.69 -14.86 1.79
N THR A 131 0.50 -13.64 2.28
CA THR A 131 -0.53 -12.72 1.79
C THR A 131 0.05 -11.33 1.57
N LEU A 132 -0.42 -10.64 0.54
CA LEU A 132 -0.09 -9.24 0.29
C LEU A 132 -1.11 -8.35 1.02
N MET A 133 -0.69 -7.70 2.10
CA MET A 133 -1.58 -6.89 2.95
C MET A 133 -1.90 -5.53 2.33
N TRP A 134 -0.88 -4.83 1.83
CA TRP A 134 -1.06 -3.54 1.16
C TRP A 134 0.10 -3.21 0.24
N THR A 135 -0.16 -2.26 -0.64
CA THR A 135 0.85 -1.66 -1.51
C THR A 135 1.20 -0.26 -0.98
N VAL A 136 2.49 0.03 -0.85
CA VAL A 136 2.97 1.35 -0.42
C VAL A 136 3.54 2.07 -1.63
N ASN A 137 2.70 2.94 -2.18
CA ASN A 137 2.95 3.62 -3.43
C ASN A 137 2.65 5.11 -3.28
N TYR A 138 3.37 5.95 -4.03
CA TYR A 138 2.88 7.30 -4.29
C TYR A 138 1.57 7.23 -5.05
N LEU A 139 0.69 8.23 -4.87
CA LEU A 139 -0.63 8.23 -5.50
C LEU A 139 -0.57 8.04 -7.03
N SER A 140 0.39 8.67 -7.71
CA SER A 140 0.61 8.46 -9.15
C SER A 140 0.93 7.01 -9.50
N THR A 141 1.80 6.37 -8.72
CA THR A 141 2.18 4.96 -8.87
C THR A 141 1.02 4.02 -8.56
N TYR A 142 0.25 4.32 -7.52
CA TYR A 142 -0.97 3.58 -7.20
C TYR A 142 -1.91 3.51 -8.40
N GLY A 143 -2.12 4.62 -9.11
CA GLY A 143 -2.98 4.63 -10.30
C GLY A 143 -2.48 3.73 -11.43
N MET A 144 -1.17 3.59 -11.57
CA MET A 144 -0.58 2.65 -12.53
C MET A 144 -0.76 1.20 -12.10
N ALA A 145 -0.46 0.89 -10.84
CA ALA A 145 -0.50 -0.48 -10.31
C ALA A 145 -1.93 -1.02 -10.12
N SER A 146 -2.89 -0.17 -9.75
CA SER A 146 -4.30 -0.55 -9.51
C SER A 146 -5.20 -0.38 -10.73
N GLY A 147 -4.73 0.29 -11.78
CA GLY A 147 -5.57 0.76 -12.88
C GLY A 147 -6.50 1.93 -12.52
N TRP A 148 -6.40 2.48 -11.30
CA TRP A 148 -7.22 3.60 -10.87
C TRP A 148 -6.82 4.92 -11.56
N SER A 149 -7.81 5.74 -11.93
CA SER A 149 -7.52 7.09 -12.40
C SER A 149 -7.21 7.99 -11.21
N THR A 150 -5.94 8.35 -11.02
CA THR A 150 -5.51 9.23 -9.93
C THR A 150 -5.52 10.71 -10.32
N THR A 151 -6.08 11.00 -11.50
CA THR A 151 -6.25 12.36 -12.04
C THR A 151 -7.72 12.65 -12.28
N GLY A 152 -8.07 13.94 -12.37
CA GLY A 152 -9.47 14.38 -12.49
C GLY A 152 -10.15 14.49 -11.13
N ILE A 153 -11.48 14.52 -11.11
CA ILE A 153 -12.31 14.69 -9.90
C ILE A 153 -12.48 13.39 -9.09
N MET A 154 -12.35 12.22 -9.72
CA MET A 154 -12.44 10.90 -9.07
C MET A 154 -11.06 10.34 -8.67
N GLY A 155 -10.09 11.23 -8.43
CA GLY A 155 -8.69 10.85 -8.20
C GLY A 155 -8.47 10.11 -6.88
N CYS A 156 -9.38 10.24 -5.91
CA CYS A 156 -9.31 9.56 -4.63
C CYS A 156 -9.95 8.16 -4.72
N PRO A 157 -9.18 7.07 -4.51
CA PRO A 157 -9.73 5.72 -4.56
C PRO A 157 -10.64 5.38 -3.36
N VAL A 158 -10.55 6.14 -2.27
CA VAL A 158 -11.37 5.93 -1.07
C VAL A 158 -12.71 6.64 -1.21
N CYS A 159 -12.69 7.92 -1.59
CA CYS A 159 -13.88 8.75 -1.65
C CYS A 159 -14.60 8.66 -3.00
N MET A 160 -13.92 8.29 -4.08
CA MET A 160 -14.51 8.11 -5.42
C MET A 160 -15.39 9.31 -5.84
N GLU A 161 -16.68 9.06 -6.11
CA GLU A 161 -17.68 10.08 -6.47
C GLU A 161 -18.16 10.95 -5.30
N ASP A 162 -17.97 10.50 -4.06
CA ASP A 162 -18.29 11.27 -2.85
C ASP A 162 -17.31 12.42 -2.60
N THR A 163 -16.25 12.50 -3.41
CA THR A 163 -15.42 13.68 -3.47
C THR A 163 -16.26 14.87 -3.94
N ARG A 164 -16.27 15.96 -3.17
CA ARG A 164 -16.90 17.23 -3.61
C ARG A 164 -16.00 18.02 -4.57
N ALA A 165 -15.07 17.34 -5.24
CA ALA A 165 -14.10 17.93 -6.13
C ALA A 165 -14.79 18.57 -7.33
N SER A 166 -14.23 19.66 -7.84
CA SER A 166 -14.80 20.40 -8.97
C SER A 166 -13.74 20.83 -9.96
N HIS A 167 -14.14 21.05 -11.21
CA HIS A 167 -13.24 21.64 -12.20
C HIS A 167 -13.21 23.16 -12.05
N GLN A 168 -12.01 23.75 -12.05
CA GLN A 168 -11.87 25.19 -12.14
C GLN A 168 -12.46 25.69 -13.46
N GLN A 169 -13.25 26.77 -13.42
CA GLN A 169 -13.97 27.29 -14.59
C GLN A 169 -13.05 27.59 -15.78
N HIS A 170 -11.92 28.26 -15.54
CA HIS A 170 -11.01 28.70 -16.60
C HIS A 170 -9.91 27.68 -16.89
N GLY A 171 -9.36 27.04 -15.85
CA GLY A 171 -8.24 26.10 -15.99
C GLY A 171 -8.64 24.66 -16.31
N ARG A 172 -9.93 24.31 -16.13
CA ARG A 172 -10.46 22.94 -16.25
C ARG A 172 -9.71 21.87 -15.45
N LYS A 173 -8.87 22.27 -14.49
CA LYS A 173 -8.15 21.38 -13.59
C LYS A 173 -9.08 20.97 -12.45
N ALA A 174 -9.01 19.70 -12.06
CA ALA A 174 -9.69 19.23 -10.86
C ALA A 174 -9.11 19.93 -9.62
N CYS A 175 -10.01 20.41 -8.77
CA CYS A 175 -9.72 21.12 -7.55
C CYS A 175 -10.37 20.38 -6.39
N TYR A 176 -9.55 19.96 -5.45
CA TYR A 176 -9.95 19.34 -4.18
C TYR A 176 -9.95 20.34 -3.03
N PHE A 177 -9.71 21.62 -3.33
CA PHE A 177 -9.72 22.70 -2.35
C PHE A 177 -11.14 22.93 -1.84
N ASP A 178 -11.28 23.01 -0.52
CA ASP A 178 -12.51 23.30 0.20
C ASP A 178 -13.62 22.23 0.19
N CYS A 179 -13.39 21.10 -0.47
CA CYS A 179 -14.38 20.04 -0.64
C CYS A 179 -14.32 18.91 0.41
N HIS A 180 -13.19 18.76 1.11
CA HIS A 180 -12.95 17.67 2.06
C HIS A 180 -12.64 18.18 3.48
N ARG A 181 -13.61 18.88 4.09
CA ARG A 181 -13.63 19.11 5.55
C ARG A 181 -14.42 18.03 6.30
N GLN A 182 -14.64 16.89 5.65
CA GLN A 182 -15.35 15.75 6.21
C GLN A 182 -14.62 15.12 7.41
N LEU A 183 -13.29 15.29 7.48
CA LEU A 183 -12.45 14.82 8.60
C LEU A 183 -12.58 15.69 9.86
N LEU A 184 -13.19 16.87 9.77
CA LEU A 184 -13.53 17.67 10.95
C LEU A 184 -14.81 17.14 11.59
N SER A 185 -14.97 17.25 12.91
CA SER A 185 -16.22 16.86 13.60
C SER A 185 -17.44 17.56 13.00
N HIS A 186 -18.63 16.97 13.17
CA HIS A 186 -19.87 17.50 12.57
C HIS A 186 -20.16 18.94 13.01
N ASP A 187 -19.76 19.27 14.25
CA ASP A 187 -19.97 20.58 14.87
C ASP A 187 -18.77 21.52 14.71
N HIS A 188 -17.72 21.11 14.00
CA HIS A 188 -16.53 21.93 13.82
C HIS A 188 -16.86 23.21 13.04
N PRO A 189 -16.52 24.42 13.55
CA PRO A 189 -16.90 25.70 12.95
C PRO A 189 -16.48 25.85 11.47
N TYR A 190 -15.32 25.32 11.11
CA TYR A 190 -14.84 25.35 9.73
C TYR A 190 -15.53 24.38 8.77
N ARG A 191 -16.22 23.33 9.25
CA ARG A 191 -16.82 22.30 8.38
C ARG A 191 -17.90 22.88 7.46
N ARG A 192 -18.61 23.91 7.91
CA ARG A 192 -19.64 24.64 7.13
C ARG A 192 -19.18 26.02 6.65
N ASN A 193 -17.96 26.44 6.99
CA ASN A 193 -17.50 27.80 6.71
C ASN A 193 -17.02 27.93 5.25
N LYS A 194 -17.79 28.63 4.42
CA LYS A 194 -17.47 28.85 3.00
C LYS A 194 -16.61 30.09 2.78
N ARG A 195 -16.67 31.10 3.67
CA ARG A 195 -16.12 32.44 3.40
C ARG A 195 -14.58 32.53 3.33
N PRO A 196 -13.79 31.93 4.25
CA PRO A 196 -12.33 32.01 4.21
C PRO A 196 -11.70 31.15 3.11
N PHE A 197 -12.46 30.21 2.56
CA PHE A 197 -11.91 29.07 1.85
C PHE A 197 -12.47 28.88 0.44
N THR A 198 -13.53 29.59 0.05
CA THR A 198 -13.87 29.77 -1.37
C THR A 198 -13.45 31.17 -1.79
N LYS A 199 -12.37 31.27 -2.59
CA LYS A 199 -12.00 32.54 -3.22
C LYS A 199 -12.99 32.84 -4.35
N ASN A 200 -13.64 34.00 -4.29
CA ASN A 200 -14.56 34.54 -5.32
C ASN A 200 -15.87 33.75 -5.53
N ARG A 201 -16.61 33.49 -4.45
CA ARG A 201 -18.05 33.20 -4.52
C ARG A 201 -18.84 34.35 -3.92
#